data_AF-A0A6A0HFE3-F1
#
_entry.id   AF-A0A6A0HFE3-F1
#
_cell.length_a   1.000
_cell.length_b   1.000
_cell.length_c   1.000
_cell.angle_alpha   90.00
_cell.angle_beta   90.00
_cell.angle_gamma   90.00
#
_symmetry.space_group_name_H-M   'P 1'
#
loop_
_entity.id
_entity.type
_entity.pdbx_description
1 polymer ?
#
loop_
_entity_poly.entity_id
_entity_poly.type
_entity_poly.pdbx_seq_one_letter_code
_entity_poly.pdbx_strand_id
1 'polypeptide(L)'
;MKSKTRKRIKYTDEPMNQVEVIADFLPSPEQLAFKEETVKITIALSKSSLDFFKEKAERHHTPYQKMIRRLVDEYVARQKHLSA
;
A
#
# COMPACT_ATOMS: atom_id res chain seq x y z
N MET A 1 -32.82 -1.06 -17.74
CA MET A 1 -31.48 -1.47 -17.25
C MET A 1 -31.23 -2.93 -17.61
N LYS A 2 -30.06 -3.33 -18.12
CA LYS A 2 -29.70 -4.74 -18.32
C LYS A 2 -28.67 -5.15 -17.27
N SER A 3 -29.02 -6.06 -16.36
CA SER A 3 -28.09 -6.63 -15.38
C SER A 3 -27.21 -7.68 -16.05
N LYS A 4 -25.89 -7.56 -15.88
CA LYS A 4 -24.91 -8.51 -16.43
C LYS A 4 -24.81 -9.69 -15.45
N THR A 5 -25.63 -10.73 -15.65
CA THR A 5 -25.56 -11.96 -14.85
C THR A 5 -24.21 -12.65 -15.10
N ARG A 6 -23.32 -12.65 -14.11
CA ARG A 6 -22.06 -13.40 -14.18
C ARG A 6 -22.41 -14.89 -14.10
N LYS A 7 -22.06 -15.65 -15.15
CA LYS A 7 -22.23 -17.11 -15.15
C LYS A 7 -21.45 -17.70 -13.97
N ARG A 8 -22.08 -18.54 -13.14
CA ARG A 8 -21.40 -19.27 -12.06
C ARG A 8 -20.37 -20.20 -12.69
N ILE A 9 -19.11 -20.04 -12.28
CA ILE A 9 -18.05 -21.00 -12.62
C ILE A 9 -18.42 -22.32 -11.95
N LYS A 10 -18.53 -23.39 -12.75
CA LYS A 10 -18.69 -24.76 -12.27
C LYS A 10 -17.33 -25.42 -12.37
N TYR A 11 -16.73 -25.72 -11.23
CA TYR A 11 -15.49 -26.49 -11.17
C TYR A 11 -15.84 -27.97 -11.32
N THR A 12 -14.99 -28.69 -12.03
CA THR A 12 -15.04 -30.15 -12.19
C THR A 12 -13.74 -30.73 -11.61
N ASP A 13 -13.83 -31.88 -10.94
CA ASP A 13 -12.70 -32.54 -10.30
C ASP A 13 -11.79 -33.20 -11.37
N GLU A 14 -11.01 -32.37 -12.06
CA GLU A 14 -10.04 -32.81 -13.06
C GLU A 14 -8.81 -33.44 -12.39
N PRO A 15 -8.20 -34.48 -13.01
CA PRO A 15 -7.03 -35.13 -12.45
C PRO A 15 -5.86 -34.14 -12.37
N MET A 16 -5.33 -33.92 -11.16
CA MET A 16 -4.14 -33.11 -10.96
C MET A 16 -2.90 -33.89 -11.46
N ASN A 17 -2.17 -33.31 -12.41
CA ASN A 17 -0.86 -33.82 -12.85
C ASN A 17 0.20 -33.70 -11.73
N GLN A 18 1.44 -34.10 -12.02
CA GLN A 18 2.59 -34.03 -11.10
C GLN A 18 2.61 -32.75 -10.26
N VAL A 19 2.22 -32.87 -9.00
CA VAL A 19 2.18 -31.79 -8.00
C VAL A 19 3.48 -31.81 -7.21
N GLU A 20 4.17 -30.67 -7.19
CA GLU A 20 5.33 -30.45 -6.33
C GLU A 20 4.86 -29.92 -4.98
N VAL A 21 5.19 -30.64 -3.90
CA VAL A 21 4.83 -30.21 -2.54
C VAL A 21 5.83 -29.15 -2.08
N ILE A 22 5.40 -27.90 -2.12
CA ILE A 22 6.19 -26.76 -1.61
C ILE A 22 5.88 -26.59 -0.12
N ALA A 23 6.90 -26.31 0.69
CA ALA A 23 6.70 -25.92 2.07
C ALA A 23 5.89 -24.61 2.15
N ASP A 24 4.98 -24.51 3.13
CA ASP A 24 4.20 -23.29 3.33
C ASP A 24 5.13 -22.12 3.65
N PHE A 25 5.27 -21.21 2.68
CA PHE A 25 6.08 -19.99 2.78
C PHE A 25 5.20 -18.77 3.00
N LEU A 26 3.89 -18.95 3.11
CA LEU A 26 3.01 -17.82 3.28
C LEU A 26 3.18 -17.25 4.70
N PRO A 27 3.42 -15.94 4.83
CA PRO A 27 3.40 -15.31 6.13
C PRO A 27 2.04 -15.50 6.76
N SER A 28 2.02 -15.74 8.07
CA SER A 28 0.78 -15.83 8.83
C SER A 28 -0.10 -14.58 8.62
N PRO A 29 -1.43 -14.68 8.75
CA PRO A 29 -2.34 -13.54 8.63
C PRO A 29 -1.92 -12.33 9.49
N GLU A 30 -1.31 -12.57 10.65
CA GLU A 30 -0.79 -11.57 11.56
C GLU A 30 0.44 -10.85 10.99
N GLN A 31 1.34 -11.58 10.32
CA GLN A 31 2.50 -11.02 9.63
C GLN A 31 2.10 -10.25 8.36
N LEU A 32 1.01 -10.66 7.70
CA LEU A 32 0.41 -9.91 6.60
C LEU A 32 -0.23 -8.60 7.06
N ALA A 33 -0.71 -8.55 8.31
CA ALA A 33 -1.36 -7.39 8.90
C ALA A 33 -0.38 -6.44 9.61
N PHE A 34 0.90 -6.43 9.23
CA PHE A 34 1.90 -5.54 9.83
C PHE A 34 1.48 -4.07 9.69
N LYS A 35 1.05 -3.47 10.80
CA LYS A 35 0.75 -2.04 10.88
C LYS A 35 2.01 -1.33 11.33
N GLU A 36 2.55 -0.47 10.48
CA GLU A 36 3.62 0.45 10.87
C GLU A 36 3.19 1.24 12.11
N GLU A 37 4.03 1.25 13.15
CA GLU A 37 3.83 2.11 14.31
C GLU A 37 3.87 3.57 13.87
N THR A 38 2.75 4.28 14.04
CA THR A 38 2.63 5.68 13.62
C THR A 38 2.41 6.58 14.83
N VAL A 39 3.35 7.50 15.05
CA VAL A 39 3.22 8.54 16.08
C VAL A 39 2.59 9.78 15.45
N LYS A 40 1.51 10.28 16.07
CA LYS A 40 0.87 11.53 15.64
C LYS A 40 1.58 12.70 16.29
N ILE A 41 2.01 13.65 15.45
CA ILE A 41 2.60 14.91 15.88
C ILE A 41 1.90 16.09 15.20
N THR A 42 2.01 17.28 15.80
CA THR A 42 1.59 18.54 15.17
C THR A 42 2.84 19.30 14.74
N ILE A 43 2.91 19.66 13.46
CA ILE A 43 3.99 20.48 12.89
C ILE A 43 3.39 21.65 12.12
N ALA A 44 4.06 22.79 12.16
CA ALA A 44 3.70 23.94 11.32
C ALA A 44 4.34 23.77 9.94
N LEU A 45 3.54 23.91 8.88
CA LEU A 45 4.00 23.95 7.50
C LEU A 45 3.66 25.30 6.90
N SER A 46 4.46 25.76 5.94
CA SER A 46 4.14 26.96 5.18
C SER A 46 2.88 26.74 4.35
N LYS A 47 2.14 27.84 4.10
CA LYS A 47 0.94 27.80 3.25
C LYS A 47 1.27 27.30 1.84
N SER A 48 2.37 27.78 1.27
CA SER A 48 2.82 27.40 -0.08
C SER A 48 3.13 25.92 -0.20
N SER A 49 3.79 25.31 0.80
CA SER A 49 4.04 23.87 0.80
C SER A 49 2.74 23.07 0.89
N LEU A 50 1.80 23.50 1.73
CA LEU A 50 0.50 22.83 1.86
C LEU A 50 -0.30 22.89 0.55
N ASP A 51 -0.34 24.05 -0.10
CA ASP A 51 -1.08 24.24 -1.35
C ASP A 51 -0.49 23.38 -2.47
N PHE A 52 0.84 23.27 -2.57
CA PHE A 52 1.51 22.36 -3.50
C PHE A 52 1.05 20.89 -3.33
N PHE A 53 1.01 20.39 -2.09
CA PHE A 53 0.59 19.00 -1.86
C PHE A 53 -0.90 18.78 -2.13
N LYS A 54 -1.77 19.77 -1.86
CA LYS A 54 -3.20 19.68 -2.19
C LYS A 54 -3.41 19.57 -3.69
N GLU A 55 -2.74 20.40 -4.49
CA GLU A 55 -2.83 20.35 -5.96
C GLU A 55 -2.41 18.99 -6.51
N LYS A 56 -1.32 18.41 -6.00
CA LYS A 56 -0.86 17.08 -6.42
C LYS A 56 -1.80 15.97 -5.94
N ALA A 57 -2.29 16.06 -4.71
CA ALA A 57 -3.23 15.12 -4.12
C ALA A 57 -4.52 14.98 -4.94
N GLU A 58 -5.07 16.10 -5.40
CA GLU A 58 -6.26 16.13 -6.26
C GLU A 58 -6.02 15.40 -7.59
N ARG A 59 -4.89 15.68 -8.26
CA ARG A 59 -4.53 15.02 -9.52
C ARG A 59 -4.36 13.52 -9.37
N HIS A 60 -3.77 13.08 -8.26
CA HIS A 60 -3.43 11.67 -8.01
C HIS A 60 -4.46 10.94 -7.14
N HIS A 61 -5.62 11.54 -6.87
CA HIS A 61 -6.72 10.95 -6.09
C HIS A 61 -6.25 10.33 -4.77
N THR A 62 -5.34 11.01 -4.07
CA THR A 62 -4.68 10.51 -2.87
C THR A 62 -4.68 11.59 -1.78
N PRO A 63 -4.87 11.28 -0.49
CA PRO A 63 -4.77 12.28 0.58
C PRO A 63 -3.39 12.95 0.63
N TYR A 64 -3.35 14.29 0.68
CA TYR A 64 -2.09 15.05 0.71
C TYR A 64 -1.21 14.70 1.91
N GLN A 65 -1.79 14.29 3.05
CA GLN A 65 -1.06 13.85 4.23
C GLN A 65 -0.16 12.64 3.94
N LYS A 66 -0.61 11.73 3.04
CA LYS A 66 0.16 10.56 2.64
C LYS A 66 1.41 10.98 1.86
N MET A 67 1.29 12.00 1.02
CA MET A 67 2.42 12.55 0.26
C MET A 67 3.45 13.20 1.20
N ILE A 68 2.99 13.98 2.18
CA ILE A 68 3.87 14.61 3.18
C ILE A 68 4.61 13.54 3.98
N ARG A 69 3.89 12.52 4.48
CA ARG A 69 4.51 11.42 5.24
C ARG A 69 5.60 10.72 4.43
N ARG A 70 5.30 10.34 3.19
CA ARG A 70 6.26 9.67 2.31
C ARG A 70 7.47 10.52 2.01
N LEU A 71 7.31 11.84 1.84
CA LEU A 71 8.45 12.72 1.65
C LEU A 71 9.41 12.72 2.84
N VAL A 72 8.87 12.75 4.06
CA VAL A 72 9.68 12.69 5.29
C VAL A 72 10.39 11.34 5.41
N ASP A 73 9.68 10.24 5.16
CA ASP A 73 10.25 8.89 5.21
C ASP A 73 11.42 8.72 4.22
N GLU A 74 11.21 9.14 2.96
CA GLU A 74 12.23 9.09 1.90
C GLU A 74 13.45 9.97 2.21
N TYR A 75 13.22 11.16 2.75
CA TYR A 75 14.31 12.05 3.15
C TYR A 75 15.17 11.39 4.23
N VAL A 76 14.55 10.83 5.27
CA VAL A 76 15.28 10.15 6.36
C VAL A 76 15.99 8.90 5.85
N ALA A 77 15.35 8.09 5.00
CA ALA A 77 15.95 6.90 4.41
C ALA A 77 17.24 7.23 3.65
N ARG A 78 17.23 8.31 2.84
CA ARG A 78 18.40 8.79 2.12
C ARG A 78 19.52 9.26 3.05
N GLN A 79 19.20 9.96 4.13
CA GLN A 79 20.20 10.43 5.09
C GLN A 79 20.83 9.27 5.88
N LYS A 80 20.03 8.27 6.27
CA LYS A 80 20.54 7.05 6.93
C LYS A 80 21.48 6.27 6.02
N HIS A 81 21.15 6.16 4.73
CA HIS A 81 22.02 5.52 3.74
C HIS A 81 23.35 6.26 3.52
N LEU A 82 23.39 7.58 3.67
CA LEU A 82 24.62 8.37 3.52
C LEU A 82 25.54 8.28 4.76
N SER A 83 25.01 7.78 5.87
CA SER A 83 25.68 7.70 7.18
C SER A 83 26.19 6.29 7.52
N ALA A 84 26.06 5.33 6.60
CA ALA A 84 26.43 3.92 6.76
C ALA A 84 27.55 3.55 5.78
#